data_AF-A0A9D8LH81-F1
#
_entry.id   AF-A0A9D8LH81-F1
#
_cell.length_a   1.000
_cell.length_b   1.000
_cell.length_c   1.000
_cell.angle_alpha   90.00
_cell.angle_beta   90.00
_cell.angle_gamma   90.00
#
_symmetry.space_group_name_H-M   'P 1'
#
loop_
_entity.id
_entity.type
_entity.pdbx_description
1 polymer ?
#
loop_
_entity_poly.entity_id
_entity_poly.type
_entity_poly.pdbx_seq_one_letter_code
_entity_poly.pdbx_strand_id
1 'polypeptide(L)'
;YALTGLMRAFPWHAAEGQVYLPADILARNGVTREDIVRGRGGPGVDYSLKELRALARIHLRKLNDLSATVPAAIRPAFLPVALVEPYLRVMERRGYDPYRTIVTLSPLRRQWTLWRASRGR
;
A
#
# COMPACT_ATOMS: atom_id res chain seq x y z
N TYR A 1 -4.48 4.37 3.75
CA TYR A 1 -3.10 4.92 3.72
C TYR A 1 -2.11 3.96 4.38
N ALA A 2 -2.32 3.58 5.65
CA ALA A 2 -1.41 2.70 6.40
C ALA A 2 -1.09 1.36 5.71
N LEU A 3 -2.08 0.62 5.21
CA LEU A 3 -1.85 -0.65 4.49
C LEU A 3 -0.88 -0.49 3.32
N THR A 4 -1.04 0.58 2.53
CA THR A 4 -0.11 0.89 1.44
C THR A 4 1.29 1.22 1.97
N GLY A 5 1.38 1.96 3.09
CA GLY A 5 2.65 2.23 3.76
C GLY A 5 3.37 0.95 4.19
N LEU A 6 2.66 0.01 4.82
CA LEU A 6 3.20 -1.29 5.24
C LEU A 6 3.73 -2.09 4.04
N MET A 7 2.96 -2.18 2.95
CA MET A 7 3.41 -2.86 1.74
C MET A 7 4.62 -2.18 1.08
N ARG A 8 4.75 -0.84 1.18
CA ARG A 8 5.93 -0.11 0.68
C ARG A 8 7.18 -0.35 1.52
N ALA A 9 6.99 -0.53 2.82
CA ALA A 9 8.07 -0.77 3.77
C ALA A 9 8.44 -2.25 3.91
N PHE A 10 7.62 -3.16 3.37
CA PHE A 10 7.83 -4.60 3.36
C PHE A 10 9.27 -5.07 3.06
N PRO A 11 9.97 -4.61 1.99
CA PRO A 11 11.34 -5.07 1.72
C PRO A 11 12.30 -4.79 2.89
N TRP A 12 12.15 -3.64 3.55
CA TRP A 12 12.97 -3.27 4.71
C TRP A 12 12.61 -4.09 5.93
N HIS A 13 11.30 -4.23 6.21
CA HIS A 13 10.83 -5.03 7.34
C HIS A 13 11.27 -6.50 7.21
N ALA A 14 11.12 -7.10 6.04
CA ALA A 14 11.54 -8.47 5.79
C ALA A 14 13.06 -8.65 5.99
N ALA A 15 13.87 -7.70 5.50
CA ALA A 15 15.33 -7.71 5.69
C ALA A 15 15.75 -7.58 7.16
N GLU A 16 14.98 -6.86 7.97
CA GLU A 16 15.17 -6.74 9.43
C GLU A 16 14.55 -7.91 10.22
N GLY A 17 14.01 -8.92 9.52
CA GLY A 17 13.34 -10.05 10.14
C GLY A 17 11.99 -9.70 10.78
N GLN A 18 11.37 -8.59 10.38
CA GLN A 18 10.07 -8.11 10.86
C GLN A 18 8.96 -8.40 9.85
N VAL A 19 7.79 -8.77 10.35
CA VAL A 19 6.60 -9.04 9.51
C VAL A 19 5.41 -8.32 10.12
N TYR A 20 4.92 -7.29 9.40
CA TYR A 20 3.75 -6.49 9.78
C TYR A 20 2.55 -6.71 8.86
N LEU A 21 2.58 -7.76 8.05
CA LEU A 21 1.42 -8.17 7.25
C LEU A 21 0.43 -8.92 8.15
N PRO A 22 -0.89 -8.78 7.94
CA PRO A 22 -1.89 -9.48 8.73
C PRO A 22 -1.70 -11.00 8.66
N ALA A 23 -1.62 -11.66 9.82
CA ALA A 23 -1.31 -13.07 9.93
C ALA A 23 -2.38 -13.98 9.29
N ASP A 24 -3.64 -13.56 9.32
CA ASP A 24 -4.75 -14.27 8.69
C ASP A 24 -4.63 -14.30 7.15
N ILE A 25 -4.20 -13.20 6.55
CA ILE A 25 -3.94 -13.11 5.10
C ILE A 25 -2.77 -14.01 4.73
N LEU A 26 -1.67 -13.95 5.50
CA LEU A 26 -0.50 -14.81 5.26
C LEU A 26 -0.86 -16.29 5.35
N ALA A 27 -1.60 -16.69 6.40
CA ALA A 27 -2.02 -18.07 6.61
C ALA A 27 -2.91 -18.59 5.47
N ARG A 28 -3.88 -17.79 5.00
CA ARG A 28 -4.75 -18.15 3.85
C ARG A 28 -3.96 -18.39 2.57
N ASN A 29 -2.85 -17.69 2.40
CA ASN A 29 -1.97 -17.80 1.24
C ASN A 29 -0.80 -18.79 1.49
N GLY A 30 -0.82 -19.54 2.60
CA GLY A 30 0.18 -20.56 2.91
C GLY A 30 1.58 -20.02 3.23
N VAL A 31 1.68 -18.78 3.70
CA VAL A 31 2.95 -18.13 4.02
C VAL A 31 3.14 -18.04 5.52
N THR A 32 4.29 -18.48 6.02
CA THR A 32 4.68 -18.24 7.41
C THR A 32 5.59 -17.01 7.55
N ARG A 33 5.72 -16.51 8.78
CA ARG A 33 6.68 -15.46 9.10
C ARG A 33 8.10 -15.88 8.71
N GLU A 34 8.45 -17.12 9.02
CA GLU A 34 9.75 -17.75 8.76
C GLU A 34 10.08 -17.80 7.26
N ASP A 35 9.08 -18.04 6.41
CA ASP A 35 9.26 -18.04 4.96
C ASP A 35 9.58 -16.62 4.46
N ILE A 36 8.94 -15.60 5.02
CA ILE A 36 9.17 -14.21 4.65
C ILE A 36 10.58 -13.78 5.02
N VAL A 37 10.98 -13.99 6.28
CA VAL A 37 12.29 -13.55 6.78
C VAL A 37 13.45 -14.25 6.06
N ARG A 38 13.24 -15.49 5.59
CA ARG A 38 14.24 -16.22 4.80
C ARG A 38 14.21 -15.89 3.30
N GLY A 39 13.31 -14.99 2.86
CA GLY A 39 13.12 -14.66 1.44
C GLY A 39 12.55 -15.81 0.62
N ARG A 40 11.89 -16.78 1.27
CA ARG A 40 11.34 -18.00 0.66
C ARG A 40 9.81 -18.01 0.57
N GLY A 41 9.15 -16.90 0.89
CA GLY A 41 7.68 -16.80 0.87
C GLY A 41 7.01 -17.05 -0.50
N GLY A 42 7.80 -17.09 -1.58
CA GLY A 42 7.34 -17.53 -2.90
C GLY A 42 6.10 -16.77 -3.41
N PRO A 43 5.28 -17.40 -4.28
CA PRO A 43 4.07 -16.78 -4.82
C PRO A 43 3.04 -16.39 -3.74
N GLY A 44 3.04 -17.06 -2.59
CA GLY A 44 2.11 -16.77 -1.49
C GLY A 44 2.24 -15.34 -0.96
N VAL A 45 3.45 -14.77 -0.97
CA VAL A 45 3.68 -13.36 -0.57
C VAL A 45 3.07 -12.41 -1.59
N ASP A 46 3.23 -12.69 -2.88
CA ASP A 46 2.61 -11.89 -3.94
C ASP A 46 1.08 -11.91 -3.86
N TYR A 47 0.48 -13.08 -3.58
CA TYR A 47 -0.96 -13.21 -3.37
C TYR A 47 -1.42 -12.45 -2.11
N SER A 48 -0.69 -12.57 -1.00
CA SER A 48 -0.98 -11.84 0.24
C SER A 48 -0.95 -10.32 0.02
N LEU A 49 0.08 -9.83 -0.68
CA LEU A 49 0.20 -8.42 -1.02
C LEU A 49 -0.88 -8.00 -2.00
N LYS A 50 -1.29 -8.84 -2.95
CA LYS A 50 -2.42 -8.58 -3.86
C LYS A 50 -3.72 -8.40 -3.09
N GLU A 51 -4.00 -9.25 -2.11
CA GLU A 51 -5.16 -9.12 -1.23
C GLU A 51 -5.12 -7.80 -0.44
N LEU A 52 -3.97 -7.44 0.12
CA LEU A 52 -3.79 -6.16 0.83
C LEU A 52 -3.98 -4.95 -0.08
N ARG A 53 -3.52 -5.01 -1.35
CA ARG A 53 -3.80 -3.97 -2.35
C ARG A 53 -5.31 -3.86 -2.61
N ALA A 54 -6.03 -4.98 -2.69
CA ALA A 54 -7.48 -4.98 -2.86
C ALA A 54 -8.19 -4.34 -1.65
N LEU A 55 -7.81 -4.71 -0.43
CA LEU A 55 -8.33 -4.11 0.82
C LEU A 55 -8.06 -2.60 0.89
N ALA A 56 -6.84 -2.17 0.54
CA ALA A 56 -6.51 -0.75 0.48
C ALA A 56 -7.42 0.02 -0.51
N ARG A 57 -7.79 -0.58 -1.65
CA ARG A 57 -8.75 0.02 -2.60
C ARG A 57 -10.18 0.01 -2.12
N ILE A 58 -10.61 -1.00 -1.37
CA ILE A 58 -11.94 -1.00 -0.73
C ILE A 58 -12.07 0.21 0.20
N HIS A 59 -11.08 0.42 1.08
CA HIS A 59 -11.08 1.59 1.96
C HIS A 59 -10.98 2.93 1.20
N LEU A 60 -10.21 2.97 0.11
CA LEU A 60 -10.12 4.16 -0.73
C LEU A 60 -11.47 4.50 -1.39
N ARG A 61 -12.19 3.50 -1.91
CA ARG A 61 -13.54 3.70 -2.46
C ARG A 61 -14.49 4.21 -1.40
N LYS A 62 -14.53 3.57 -0.22
CA LYS A 62 -15.37 4.03 0.90
C LYS A 62 -15.11 5.48 1.29
N LEU A 63 -13.85 5.92 1.32
CA LEU A 63 -13.52 7.33 1.56
C LEU A 63 -14.05 8.25 0.45
N ASN A 64 -13.95 7.84 -0.81
CA ASN A 64 -14.47 8.62 -1.93
C ASN A 64 -15.99 8.74 -1.85
N ASP A 65 -16.70 7.66 -1.54
CA ASP A 65 -18.16 7.66 -1.43
C ASP A 65 -18.64 8.58 -0.30
N LEU A 66 -17.86 8.67 0.79
CA LEU A 66 -18.17 9.51 1.94
C LEU A 66 -17.57 10.92 1.86
N SER A 67 -16.83 11.28 0.81
CA SER A 67 -16.04 12.51 0.80
C SER A 67 -16.88 13.77 0.92
N ALA A 68 -18.12 13.75 0.42
CA ALA A 68 -19.07 14.86 0.53
C ALA A 68 -19.48 15.15 1.99
N THR A 69 -19.41 14.14 2.87
CA THR A 69 -19.76 14.26 4.29
C THR A 69 -18.64 14.86 5.14
N VAL A 70 -17.43 15.02 4.58
CA VAL A 70 -16.25 15.48 5.32
C VAL A 70 -16.25 17.02 5.41
N PRO A 71 -16.27 17.59 6.63
CA PRO A 71 -16.19 19.04 6.81
C PRO A 71 -14.94 19.64 6.17
N ALA A 72 -15.08 20.81 5.53
CA ALA A 72 -13.99 21.47 4.81
C ALA A 72 -12.73 21.66 5.67
N ALA A 73 -12.91 21.99 6.95
CA ALA A 73 -11.81 22.19 7.90
C ALA A 73 -10.89 20.97 8.08
N ILE A 74 -11.42 19.74 7.92
CA ILE A 74 -10.65 18.51 8.12
C ILE A 74 -10.24 17.82 6.81
N ARG A 75 -10.71 18.29 5.65
CA ARG A 75 -10.34 17.73 4.33
C ARG A 75 -8.82 17.63 4.12
N PRO A 76 -7.98 18.61 4.53
CA PRO A 76 -6.54 18.51 4.35
C PRO A 76 -5.91 17.28 5.04
N ALA A 77 -6.49 16.79 6.13
CA ALA A 77 -5.99 15.60 6.84
C ALA A 77 -6.05 14.33 5.97
N PHE A 78 -6.93 14.29 4.97
CA PHE A 78 -7.09 13.17 4.04
C PHE A 78 -6.20 13.28 2.80
N LEU A 79 -5.49 14.40 2.60
CA LEU A 79 -4.65 14.64 1.43
C LEU A 79 -3.62 13.52 1.15
N PRO A 80 -2.94 12.93 2.17
CA PRO A 80 -2.02 11.82 1.94
C PRO A 80 -2.67 10.61 1.24
N VAL A 81 -3.99 10.42 1.40
CA VAL A 81 -4.71 9.29 0.79
C VAL A 81 -4.70 9.36 -0.74
N ALA A 82 -4.56 10.55 -1.34
CA ALA A 82 -4.41 10.72 -2.78
C ALA A 82 -3.19 9.98 -3.37
N LEU A 83 -2.19 9.66 -2.55
CA LEU A 83 -1.00 8.92 -2.97
C LEU A 83 -1.18 7.40 -2.98
N VAL A 84 -2.24 6.88 -2.34
CA VAL A 84 -2.48 5.43 -2.21
C VAL A 84 -2.53 4.77 -3.59
N GLU A 85 -3.47 5.17 -4.45
CA GLU A 85 -3.64 4.55 -5.77
C GLU A 85 -2.38 4.64 -6.64
N PRO A 86 -1.67 5.78 -6.74
CA PRO A 86 -0.37 5.84 -7.41
C PRO A 86 0.66 4.83 -6.91
N TYR A 87 0.78 4.63 -5.60
CA TYR A 87 1.70 3.63 -5.03
C TYR A 87 1.26 2.20 -5.32
N LEU A 88 -0.04 1.90 -5.20
CA LEU A 88 -0.58 0.57 -5.53
C LEU A 88 -0.28 0.22 -7.00
N ARG A 89 -0.44 1.18 -7.92
CA ARG A 89 -0.09 0.98 -9.34
C ARG A 89 1.39 0.70 -9.57
N VAL A 90 2.29 1.24 -8.74
CA VAL A 90 3.72 0.90 -8.86
C VAL A 90 3.96 -0.56 -8.50
N MET A 91 3.28 -1.07 -7.46
CA MET A 91 3.35 -2.48 -7.03
C MET A 91 2.70 -3.46 -7.99
N GLU A 92 1.99 -2.99 -9.02
CA GLU A 92 1.31 -3.83 -10.02
C GLU A 92 2.01 -3.83 -11.38
N ARG A 93 3.14 -3.10 -11.49
CA ARG A 93 3.93 -3.09 -12.71
C ARG A 93 4.62 -4.44 -12.90
N ARG A 94 4.86 -4.78 -14.16
CA ARG A 94 5.69 -5.93 -14.53
C ARG A 94 7.08 -5.79 -13.90
N GLY A 95 7.59 -6.87 -13.33
CA GLY A 95 8.89 -6.89 -12.65
C GLY A 95 8.85 -6.37 -11.20
N TYR A 96 7.66 -6.16 -10.63
CA TYR A 96 7.54 -5.96 -9.18
C TYR A 96 8.02 -7.21 -8.43
N ASP A 97 8.98 -6.99 -7.54
CA ASP A 97 9.50 -7.96 -6.58
C ASP A 97 9.27 -7.39 -5.17
N PRO A 98 8.45 -8.04 -4.33
CA PRO A 98 8.18 -7.60 -2.96
C PRO A 98 9.42 -7.33 -2.12
N TYR A 99 10.46 -8.16 -2.23
CA TYR A 99 11.64 -8.10 -1.37
C TYR A 99 12.67 -7.08 -1.84
N ARG A 100 12.62 -6.68 -3.11
CA ARG A 100 13.67 -5.87 -3.74
C ARG A 100 13.18 -4.54 -4.29
N THR A 101 11.90 -4.44 -4.62
CA THR A 101 11.37 -3.24 -5.29
C THR A 101 11.08 -2.14 -4.28
N ILE A 102 11.88 -1.08 -4.34
CA ILE A 102 11.64 0.12 -3.54
C ILE A 102 10.51 0.94 -4.17
N VAL A 103 9.34 0.92 -3.52
CA VAL A 103 8.15 1.59 -4.05
C VAL A 103 8.17 3.09 -3.75
N THR A 104 8.55 3.88 -4.76
CA THR A 104 8.57 5.35 -4.71
C THR A 104 7.79 5.97 -5.86
N LEU A 105 7.48 7.26 -5.72
CA LEU A 105 7.00 8.11 -6.80
C LEU A 105 8.06 9.18 -7.02
N SER A 106 8.20 9.65 -8.26
CA SER A 106 9.06 10.82 -8.50
C SER A 106 8.58 12.00 -7.65
N PRO A 107 9.49 12.83 -7.10
CA PRO A 107 9.12 13.94 -6.23
C PRO A 107 8.08 14.86 -6.89
N LEU A 108 8.28 15.21 -8.17
CA LEU A 108 7.33 16.03 -8.93
C LEU A 108 5.97 15.38 -9.07
N ARG A 109 5.89 14.07 -9.38
CA ARG A 109 4.60 13.36 -9.48
C ARG A 109 3.89 13.31 -8.14
N ARG A 110 4.61 13.13 -7.04
CA ARG A 110 4.05 13.14 -5.68
C ARG A 110 3.46 14.52 -5.38
N GLN A 111 4.23 15.59 -5.56
CA GLN A 111 3.76 16.96 -5.30
C GLN A 111 2.60 17.34 -6.21
N TRP A 112 2.66 17.03 -7.50
CA TRP A 112 1.58 17.26 -8.45
C TRP A 112 0.30 16.51 -8.09
N THR A 113 0.41 15.27 -7.59
CA THR A 113 -0.76 14.50 -7.15
C THR A 113 -1.41 15.13 -5.93
N LEU A 114 -0.62 15.56 -4.95
CA LEU A 114 -1.11 16.25 -3.76
C LEU A 114 -1.74 17.60 -4.14
N TRP A 115 -1.09 18.41 -4.97
CA TRP A 115 -1.62 19.69 -5.44
C TRP A 115 -2.94 19.53 -6.20
N ARG A 116 -3.07 18.54 -7.09
CA ARG A 116 -4.36 18.29 -7.77
C ARG A 116 -5.44 17.87 -6.78
N ALA A 117 -5.11 17.02 -5.81
CA ALA A 117 -6.06 16.56 -4.81
C ALA A 117 -6.48 17.64 -3.81
N SER A 118 -5.64 18.65 -3.55
CA SER A 118 -6.01 19.78 -2.71
C SER A 118 -6.90 20.79 -3.42
N ARG A 119 -6.90 20.80 -4.76
CA ARG A 119 -7.73 21.69 -5.59
C ARG A 119 -9.01 21.05 -6.11
N GLY A 120 -9.04 19.73 -6.22
CA GLY A 120 -10.20 18.97 -6.65
C GLY A 120 -10.65 18.03 -5.54
N ARG A 121 -11.58 18.51 -4.69
CA ARG A 121 -12.52 17.77 -3.83
C ARG A 121 -13.27 18.70 -2.86
#